data_AF-A0A842P8L7-F1
#
_entry.id   AF-A0A842P8L7-F1
#
_cell.length_a   1.000
_cell.length_b   1.000
_cell.length_c   1.000
_cell.angle_alpha   90.00
_cell.angle_beta   90.00
_cell.angle_gamma   90.00
#
_symmetry.space_group_name_H-M   'P 1'
#
loop_
_entity.id
_entity.type
_entity.pdbx_description
1 polymer ?
#
loop_
_entity_poly.entity_id
_entity_poly.type
_entity_poly.pdbx_seq_one_letter_code
_entity_poly.pdbx_strand_id
1 'polypeptide(L)'
;MTERMILDWCPLCGEKLPDDFRLTRLFHDRVCHPGYMLLHLGVTECEHNEKTHYLKIQAEKELPIFHLEFCDECYKTIPSDVIVEDEKIDKIQSKFDGEQS
;
A
#
# COMPACT_ATOMS: atom_id res chain seq x y z
N MET A 1 -4.73 28.44 -23.49
CA MET A 1 -4.49 27.09 -22.97
C MET A 1 -5.72 26.69 -22.19
N THR A 2 -6.51 25.74 -22.70
CA THR A 2 -7.73 25.25 -22.06
C THR A 2 -7.39 24.40 -20.85
N GLU A 3 -8.15 24.53 -19.75
CA GLU A 3 -8.02 23.80 -18.48
C GLU A 3 -7.85 22.27 -18.59
N ARG A 4 -8.12 21.69 -19.77
CA ARG A 4 -7.96 20.26 -20.09
C ARG A 4 -6.51 19.75 -20.18
N MET A 5 -5.49 20.61 -20.32
CA MET A 5 -4.08 20.13 -20.44
C MET A 5 -3.45 19.72 -19.09
N ILE A 6 -4.19 19.75 -17.99
CA ILE A 6 -3.67 19.43 -16.64
C ILE A 6 -3.77 17.92 -16.30
N LEU A 7 -4.42 17.09 -17.12
CA LEU A 7 -4.69 15.68 -16.76
C LEU A 7 -3.67 14.65 -17.29
N ASP A 8 -2.89 14.99 -18.31
CA ASP A 8 -1.89 14.07 -18.91
C ASP A 8 -0.65 13.82 -18.04
N TRP A 9 -0.44 14.60 -16.98
CA TRP A 9 0.82 14.60 -16.22
C TRP A 9 0.59 14.23 -14.76
N CYS A 10 1.43 13.35 -14.23
CA CYS A 10 1.46 13.07 -12.81
C CYS A 10 2.03 14.32 -12.06
N PRO A 11 1.30 14.95 -11.13
CA PRO A 11 1.75 16.09 -10.36
C PRO A 11 2.81 15.73 -9.32
N LEU A 12 3.04 14.44 -9.03
CA LEU A 12 4.03 13.99 -8.05
C LEU A 12 5.42 13.84 -8.66
N CYS A 13 5.51 13.26 -9.87
CA CYS A 13 6.79 13.01 -10.55
C CYS A 13 6.96 13.74 -11.88
N GLY A 14 5.91 14.36 -12.41
CA GLY A 14 5.95 14.99 -13.73
C GLY A 14 6.04 13.99 -14.89
N GLU A 15 5.74 12.71 -14.67
CA GLU A 15 5.67 11.73 -15.75
C GLU A 15 4.38 11.93 -16.57
N LYS A 16 4.50 11.89 -17.90
CA LYS A 16 3.34 11.91 -18.79
C LYS A 16 2.69 10.54 -18.78
N LEU A 17 1.44 10.48 -18.34
CA LEU A 17 0.70 9.24 -18.27
C LEU A 17 0.04 8.95 -19.63
N PRO A 18 0.13 7.70 -20.10
CA PRO A 18 -0.61 7.27 -21.27
C PRO A 18 -2.10 7.20 -20.88
N ASP A 19 -2.84 8.23 -21.27
CA ASP A 19 -4.30 8.40 -21.17
C ASP A 19 -4.87 8.88 -19.82
N ASP A 20 -5.98 9.64 -19.92
CA ASP A 20 -6.84 10.17 -18.85
C ASP A 20 -7.56 9.08 -18.00
N PHE A 21 -7.17 7.81 -18.12
CA PHE A 21 -7.83 6.74 -17.38
C PHE A 21 -7.41 6.78 -15.91
N ARG A 22 -8.38 7.05 -15.02
CA ARG A 22 -8.24 6.98 -13.55
C ARG A 22 -7.47 5.74 -13.10
N LEU A 23 -7.71 4.59 -13.74
CA LEU A 23 -7.04 3.34 -13.40
C LEU A 23 -5.54 3.38 -13.71
N THR A 24 -5.13 3.89 -14.88
CA THR A 24 -3.71 4.06 -15.23
C THR A 24 -3.01 4.96 -14.23
N ARG A 25 -3.67 6.05 -13.82
CA ARG A 25 -3.15 6.94 -12.80
C ARG A 25 -2.97 6.25 -11.46
N LEU A 26 -3.98 5.52 -11.00
CA LEU A 26 -3.91 4.79 -9.73
C LEU A 26 -2.83 3.69 -9.74
N PHE A 27 -2.65 3.00 -10.87
CA PHE A 27 -1.56 2.05 -11.03
C PHE A 27 -0.18 2.74 -11.00
N HIS A 28 -0.05 3.89 -11.67
CA HIS A 28 1.18 4.67 -11.63
C HIS A 28 1.49 5.14 -10.20
N ASP A 29 0.51 5.74 -9.51
CA ASP A 29 0.68 6.19 -8.13
C ASP A 29 1.02 5.00 -7.20
N ARG A 30 0.47 3.81 -7.45
CA ARG A 30 0.80 2.58 -6.68
C ARG A 30 2.24 2.15 -6.84
N VAL A 31 2.77 2.23 -8.05
CA VAL A 31 4.10 1.70 -8.42
C VAL A 31 5.19 2.74 -8.13
N CYS A 32 4.95 3.99 -8.51
CA CYS A 32 5.93 5.07 -8.45
C CYS A 32 5.83 5.87 -7.14
N HIS A 33 4.65 5.89 -6.51
CA HIS A 33 4.37 6.69 -5.31
C HIS A 33 3.62 5.88 -4.22
N PRO A 34 4.08 4.67 -3.87
CA PRO A 34 3.35 3.77 -2.95
C PRO A 34 3.04 4.44 -1.61
N GLY A 35 3.99 5.18 -1.03
CA GLY A 35 3.78 5.91 0.23
C GLY A 35 2.71 7.00 0.14
N TYR A 36 2.58 7.68 -1.01
CA TYR A 36 1.51 8.66 -1.21
C TYR A 36 0.13 7.99 -1.20
N MET A 37 0.01 6.84 -1.87
CA MET A 37 -1.22 6.06 -1.84
C MET A 37 -1.57 5.55 -0.44
N LEU A 38 -0.59 5.00 0.28
CA LEU A 38 -0.78 4.53 1.65
C LEU A 38 -1.22 5.68 2.57
N LEU A 39 -0.61 6.85 2.44
CA LEU A 39 -0.97 8.04 3.22
C LEU A 39 -2.44 8.46 2.99
N HIS A 40 -2.94 8.40 1.75
CA HIS A 40 -4.36 8.68 1.45
C HIS A 40 -5.32 7.69 2.08
N LEU A 41 -4.85 6.48 2.37
CA LEU A 41 -5.60 5.45 3.11
C LEU A 41 -5.43 5.60 4.63
N GLY A 42 -4.72 6.63 5.11
CA GLY A 42 -4.39 6.79 6.53
C GLY A 42 -3.33 5.81 7.03
N VAL A 43 -2.58 5.18 6.13
CA VAL A 43 -1.54 4.19 6.43
C VAL A 43 -0.18 4.85 6.32
N THR A 44 0.57 4.87 7.41
CA THR A 44 1.98 5.28 7.42
C THR A 44 2.87 4.07 7.58
N GLU A 45 3.87 3.90 6.71
CA GLU A 45 4.82 2.78 6.82
C GLU A 45 5.52 2.80 8.17
N CYS A 46 5.72 1.62 8.75
CA CYS A 46 6.40 1.48 10.03
C CYS A 46 7.92 1.51 9.81
N GLU A 47 8.64 2.41 10.48
CA GLU A 47 10.11 2.52 10.41
C GLU A 47 10.84 1.77 11.55
N HIS A 48 10.09 1.22 12.51
CA HIS A 48 10.68 0.47 13.62
C HIS A 48 11.22 -0.89 13.16
N ASN A 49 12.34 -1.32 13.74
CA ASN A 49 12.99 -2.59 13.37
C ASN A 49 12.21 -3.83 13.82
N GLU A 50 11.51 -3.75 14.96
CA GLU A 50 10.75 -4.88 15.52
C GLU A 50 9.36 -4.94 14.87
N LYS A 51 9.19 -5.88 13.94
CA LYS A 51 7.92 -6.14 13.27
C LYS A 51 7.22 -7.31 13.93
N THR A 52 5.93 -7.17 14.23
CA THR A 52 5.11 -8.19 14.90
C THR A 52 3.85 -8.56 14.12
N HIS A 53 3.37 -7.64 13.28
CA HIS A 53 2.18 -7.80 12.45
C HIS A 53 2.54 -7.74 10.96
N TYR A 54 1.96 -8.64 10.19
CA TYR A 54 1.97 -8.63 8.74
C TYR A 54 0.55 -8.34 8.24
N LEU A 55 0.40 -7.27 7.46
CA LEU A 55 -0.89 -6.79 6.97
C LEU A 55 -0.96 -6.85 5.46
N LYS A 56 -2.12 -7.27 4.96
CA LYS A 56 -2.56 -7.05 3.59
C LYS A 56 -3.48 -5.86 3.55
N ILE A 57 -3.11 -4.83 2.79
CA ILE A 57 -3.89 -3.59 2.67
C ILE A 57 -4.40 -3.43 1.24
N GLN A 58 -5.70 -3.21 1.08
CA GLN A 58 -6.34 -3.01 -0.23
C GLN A 58 -6.78 -1.56 -0.39
N ALA A 59 -6.24 -0.89 -1.41
CA ALA A 59 -6.59 0.49 -1.73
C ALA A 59 -7.88 0.58 -2.56
N GLU A 60 -7.92 -0.15 -3.66
CA GLU A 60 -9.05 -0.25 -4.61
C GLU A 60 -9.11 -1.70 -5.08
N LYS A 61 -10.29 -2.18 -5.46
CA LYS A 61 -10.50 -3.62 -5.79
C LYS A 61 -9.70 -4.06 -7.01
N GLU A 62 -9.50 -3.14 -7.95
CA GLU A 62 -8.81 -3.34 -9.21
C GLU A 62 -7.29 -3.24 -9.09
N LEU A 63 -6.77 -2.80 -7.94
CA LEU A 63 -5.35 -2.63 -7.69
C LEU A 63 -4.76 -3.80 -6.90
N PRO A 64 -3.47 -4.13 -7.12
CA PRO A 64 -2.76 -5.11 -6.30
C PRO A 64 -2.70 -4.70 -4.82
N ILE A 65 -2.84 -5.71 -3.96
CA ILE A 65 -2.74 -5.58 -2.50
C ILE A 65 -1.33 -5.17 -2.08
N PHE A 66 -1.23 -4.31 -1.06
CA PHE A 66 0.01 -4.00 -0.36
C PHE A 66 0.27 -5.05 0.72
N HIS A 67 1.53 -5.46 0.86
CA HIS A 67 1.99 -6.37 1.90
C HIS A 67 2.99 -5.60 2.75
N LEU A 68 2.65 -5.34 4.01
CA LEU A 68 3.39 -4.44 4.90
C LEU A 68 3.53 -5.03 6.29
N GLU A 69 4.60 -4.65 6.98
CA GLU A 69 4.92 -5.13 8.32
C GLU A 69 4.94 -3.98 9.34
N PHE A 70 4.33 -4.23 10.50
CA PHE A 70 4.14 -3.22 11.55
C PHE A 70 4.55 -3.77 12.91
N CYS A 71 4.99 -2.87 13.80
CA CYS A 71 5.04 -3.15 15.23
C CYS A 71 3.66 -2.99 15.86
N ASP A 72 3.47 -3.48 17.09
CA ASP A 72 2.21 -3.40 17.84
C ASP A 72 1.70 -1.96 18.02
N GLU A 73 2.60 -0.96 18.08
CA GLU A 73 2.22 0.45 18.25
C GLU A 73 1.71 1.05 16.94
N CYS A 74 2.46 0.90 15.85
CA CYS A 74 2.07 1.41 14.53
C CYS A 74 0.86 0.66 13.97
N TYR A 75 0.68 -0.62 14.28
CA TYR A 75 -0.49 -1.39 13.88
C TYR A 75 -1.79 -0.74 14.37
N LYS A 76 -1.82 -0.24 15.61
CA LYS A 76 -3.02 0.34 16.24
C LYS A 76 -3.50 1.62 15.57
N THR A 77 -2.64 2.28 14.80
CA THR A 77 -2.98 3.51 14.08
C THR A 77 -3.54 3.24 12.69
N ILE A 78 -3.50 2.00 12.21
CA ILE A 78 -3.95 1.64 10.86
C ILE A 78 -5.47 1.50 10.84
N PRO A 79 -6.18 2.17 9.91
CA PRO A 79 -7.62 2.00 9.76
C PRO A 79 -7.99 0.55 9.43
N SER A 80 -8.93 -0.04 10.17
CA SER A 80 -9.29 -1.45 10.01
C SER A 80 -10.06 -1.77 8.72
N ASP A 81 -10.67 -0.76 8.11
CA ASP A 81 -11.46 -0.87 6.88
C ASP A 81 -10.59 -1.10 5.63
N VAL A 82 -9.32 -0.72 5.68
CA VAL A 82 -8.37 -0.94 4.57
C VAL A 82 -7.58 -2.24 4.72
N ILE A 83 -7.63 -2.89 5.89
CA ILE A 83 -6.95 -4.15 6.17
C ILE A 83 -7.84 -5.31 5.70
N VAL A 84 -7.34 -6.09 4.74
CA VAL A 84 -8.03 -7.29 4.25
C VAL A 84 -7.54 -8.58 4.91
N GLU A 85 -6.33 -8.58 5.45
CA GLU A 85 -5.77 -9.69 6.22
C GLU A 85 -4.75 -9.16 7.25
N ASP A 86 -4.76 -9.75 8.45
CA ASP A 86 -3.84 -9.46 9.54
C ASP A 86 -3.34 -10.77 10.14
N GLU A 87 -2.03 -10.99 10.07
CA GLU A 87 -1.35 -12.14 10.65
C GLU A 87 -0.23 -11.69 11.58
N LYS A 88 -0.11 -12.33 12.75
CA LYS A 88 1.08 -12.16 13.60
C LYS A 88 2.26 -12.90 13.01
N ILE A 89 3.42 -12.24 12.92
CA ILE A 89 4.63 -12.79 12.28
C ILE A 89 5.11 -14.07 12.98
N ASP A 90 5.00 -14.16 14.31
CA ASP A 90 5.33 -15.38 15.05
C ASP A 90 4.54 -16.61 14.57
N LYS A 91 3.29 -16.41 14.14
CA LYS A 91 2.46 -17.47 13.57
C LYS A 91 2.88 -17.82 12.16
N ILE A 92 3.37 -16.86 11.37
CA ILE A 92 3.87 -17.10 10.03
C ILE A 92 5.15 -17.93 10.09
N GLN A 93 6.12 -17.55 10.94
CA GLN A 93 7.37 -18.32 11.11
C GLN A 93 7.08 -19.77 11.52
N SER A 94 6.16 -19.97 12.48
CA SER A 94 5.78 -21.32 12.91
C SER A 94 5.15 -22.20 11.82
N LYS A 95 4.53 -21.61 10.78
CA LYS A 95 4.03 -22.36 9.62
C LYS A 95 5.18 -22.84 8.73
N PHE A 96 6.19 -22.01 8.50
CA PHE A 96 7.35 -22.36 7.69
C PHE A 96 8.27 -23.37 8.37
N ASP A 97 8.43 -23.28 9.70
CA ASP A 97 9.24 -24.23 10.47
C ASP A 97 8.56 -25.60 10.60
N GLY A 98 7.22 -25.67 10.48
CA GLY A 98 6.44 -26.90 10.57
C GLY A 98 6.40 -27.75 9.28
N GLU A 99 6.76 -27.18 8.12
CA GLU A 99 6.78 -27.90 6.83
C GLU A 99 8.11 -28.62 6.54
N GLN A 100 9.08 -28.61 7.47
CA GLN A 100 10.36 -29.31 7.33
C GLN A 100 10.46 -30.66 8.08
N SER A 101 9.35 -31.24 8.57
CA SER A 101 9.34 -32.55 9.26
C SER A 101 8.62 -33.64 8.49
#